data_AF-A0A4P5X257-F1
#
_entry.id   AF-A0A4P5X257-F1
#
_cell.length_a   1.000
_cell.length_b   1.000
_cell.length_c   1.000
_cell.angle_alpha   90.00
_cell.angle_beta   90.00
_cell.angle_gamma   90.00
#
_symmetry.space_group_name_H-M   'P 1'
#
loop_
_entity.id
_entity.type
_entity.pdbx_description
1 polymer ?
#
loop_
_entity_poly.entity_id
_entity_poly.type
_entity_poly.pdbx_seq_one_letter_code
_entity_poly.pdbx_strand_id
1 'polypeptide(L)' 'MSTIEEILAAVRLLPGTDRGRLIPLIWDEVSPADWASPAAPWLTESQRRSSEIDQGTMVTADWDVVRQRARRATGLHQ' A
#
# COMPACT_ATOMS: atom_id res chain seq x y z
N MET A 1 -2.20 -9.23 28.30
CA MET A 1 -2.10 -9.26 26.82
C MET A 1 -3.33 -8.55 26.30
N SER A 2 -3.17 -7.56 25.42
CA SER A 2 -4.31 -6.91 24.79
C SER A 2 -4.73 -7.67 23.53
N THR A 3 -6.03 -7.75 23.24
CA THR A 3 -6.51 -8.33 21.97
C THR A 3 -6.31 -7.35 20.82
N ILE A 4 -6.39 -7.83 19.58
CA ILE A 4 -6.35 -6.96 18.39
C ILE A 4 -7.48 -5.93 18.44
N GLU A 5 -8.67 -6.32 18.90
CA GLU A 5 -9.82 -5.44 19.03
C GLU A 5 -9.58 -4.31 20.05
N GLU A 6 -8.95 -4.62 21.18
CA GLU A 6 -8.58 -3.63 22.20
C GLU A 6 -7.53 -2.64 21.67
N ILE A 7 -6.54 -3.14 20.93
CA ILE A 7 -5.53 -2.29 20.27
C ILE A 7 -6.20 -1.39 19.24
N LEU A 8 -7.09 -1.91 18.41
CA LEU A 8 -7.83 -1.11 17.42
C LEU A 8 -8.74 -0.08 18.08
N ALA A 9 -9.37 -0.41 19.21
CA ALA A 9 -10.16 0.54 19.99
C ALA A 9 -9.28 1.68 20.50
N ALA A 10 -8.10 1.39 21.04
CA ALA A 10 -7.15 2.41 21.50
C ALA A 10 -6.64 3.29 20.34
N VAL A 11 -6.29 2.69 19.19
CA VAL A 11 -5.86 3.44 18.00
C VAL A 11 -6.95 4.40 17.52
N ARG A 12 -8.23 4.01 17.58
CA ARG A 12 -9.35 4.87 17.19
C ARG A 12 -9.53 6.11 18.06
N LEU A 13 -9.06 6.10 19.30
CA LEU A 13 -9.10 7.24 20.21
C LEU A 13 -8.00 8.28 19.94
N LEU A 14 -6.98 7.93 19.16
CA LEU A 14 -5.89 8.83 18.84
C LEU A 14 -6.30 9.91 17.82
N PRO A 15 -5.68 11.11 17.87
CA PRO A 15 -5.81 12.11 16.82
C PRO A 15 -5.49 11.54 15.44
N GLY A 16 -6.14 12.07 14.39
CA GLY A 16 -5.94 11.61 13.00
C GLY A 16 -4.48 11.63 12.56
N THR A 17 -3.72 12.63 13.00
CA THR A 17 -2.28 12.76 12.75
C THR A 17 -1.48 11.61 13.35
N ASP A 18 -1.79 11.21 14.57
CA ASP A 18 -1.07 10.14 15.28
C ASP A 18 -1.46 8.77 14.73
N ARG A 19 -2.74 8.57 14.37
CA ARG A 19 -3.18 7.36 13.64
C ARG A 19 -2.44 7.19 12.33
N GLY A 20 -2.26 8.27 11.56
CA GLY A 20 -1.49 8.24 10.31
C GLY A 20 -0.02 7.89 10.52
N ARG A 21 0.59 8.36 11.62
CA ARG A 21 1.98 8.05 11.95
C ARG A 21 2.20 6.61 12.41
N LEU A 22 1.18 5.96 12.97
CA LEU A 22 1.29 4.55 13.42
C LEU A 22 1.46 3.57 12.27
N ILE A 23 0.84 3.82 11.11
CA ILE A 23 0.90 2.90 9.96
C ILE A 23 2.34 2.58 9.54
N PRO A 24 3.20 3.56 9.22
CA PRO A 24 4.59 3.26 8.86
C PRO A 24 5.39 2.63 10.02
N LEU A 25 5.17 3.08 11.26
CA LEU A 25 5.86 2.53 12.43
C LEU A 25 5.56 1.04 12.66
N ILE A 26 4.34 0.61 12.40
CA ILE A 26 3.97 -0.80 12.52
C ILE A 26 4.45 -1.58 11.30
N TRP A 27 4.34 -0.99 10.10
CA TRP A 27 4.71 -1.64 8.84
C TRP A 27 6.18 -2.05 8.82
N ASP A 28 7.08 -1.19 9.29
CA ASP A 28 8.53 -1.44 9.28
C ASP A 28 8.96 -2.56 10.25
N GLU A 29 8.12 -2.91 11.22
CA GLU A 29 8.38 -3.98 12.20
C GLU A 29 7.91 -5.36 11.73
N VAL A 30 7.15 -5.44 10.62
CA VAL A 30 6.68 -6.73 10.10
C VAL A 30 7.73 -7.35 9.18
N SER A 31 8.32 -8.45 9.64
CA SER A 31 9.27 -9.24 8.84
C SER A 31 8.63 -9.68 7.51
N PRO A 32 9.36 -9.61 6.38
CA PRO A 32 8.89 -10.15 5.10
C PRO A 32 8.50 -11.63 5.15
N ALA A 33 9.05 -12.40 6.09
CA ALA A 33 8.70 -13.80 6.28
C ALA A 33 7.27 -13.99 6.82
N ASP A 34 6.72 -12.99 7.51
CA ASP A 34 5.38 -13.02 8.10
C ASP A 34 4.32 -12.39 7.17
N TRP A 35 4.72 -11.94 5.99
CA TRP A 35 3.80 -11.37 5.02
C TRP A 35 2.87 -12.44 4.47
N ALA A 36 1.58 -12.14 4.43
CA ALA A 36 0.61 -13.01 3.76
C ALA A 36 0.99 -13.15 2.27
N SER A 37 1.02 -14.38 1.77
CA SER A 37 1.24 -14.59 0.34
C SER A 37 0.11 -13.94 -0.46
N PRO A 38 0.42 -13.22 -1.56
CA PRO A 38 -0.59 -12.65 -2.42
C PRO A 38 -1.53 -13.74 -2.96
N ALA A 39 -2.81 -13.42 -3.12
CA ALA A 39 -3.74 -14.32 -3.77
C ALA A 39 -3.29 -14.64 -5.20
N ALA A 40 -3.56 -15.86 -5.68
CA ALA A 40 -3.11 -16.34 -6.99
C ALA A 40 -3.40 -15.37 -8.17
N PRO A 41 -4.57 -14.69 -8.26
CA PRO A 41 -4.82 -13.73 -9.33
C PRO A 41 -3.82 -12.57 -9.36
N TRP A 42 -3.37 -12.10 -8.19
CA TRP A 42 -2.39 -11.03 -8.09
C TRP A 42 -0.99 -11.49 -8.44
N LEU A 43 -0.64 -12.74 -8.11
CA LEU A 43 0.63 -13.33 -8.53
C LEU A 43 0.71 -13.45 -10.05
N THR A 44 -0.34 -13.99 -10.69
CA THR A 44 -0.44 -14.09 -12.15
C THR A 44 -0.34 -12.73 -12.82
N GLU A 45 -1.07 -11.74 -12.31
CA GLU A 45 -1.04 -10.39 -12.87
C GLU A 45 0.34 -9.74 -12.69
N SER A 46 0.98 -9.93 -11.54
CA SER A 46 2.34 -9.43 -11.31
C SER A 46 3.32 -10.04 -12.32
N GLN A 47 3.27 -11.36 -12.54
CA GLN A 47 4.13 -12.05 -13.50
C GLN A 47 3.89 -11.56 -14.93
N ARG A 48 2.63 -11.40 -15.33
CA ARG A 48 2.25 -10.88 -16.65
C ARG A 48 2.81 -9.47 -16.87
N ARG A 49 2.62 -8.55 -15.91
CA ARG A 49 3.14 -7.17 -16.03
C ARG A 49 4.66 -7.09 -16.04
N SER A 50 5.33 -7.87 -15.19
CA SER A 50 6.79 -7.95 -15.23
C SER A 50 7.29 -8.40 -16.60
N SER A 51 6.68 -9.45 -17.17
CA SER A 51 7.03 -9.93 -18.51
C SER A 51 6.82 -8.88 -19.61
N GLU A 52 5.74 -8.11 -19.56
CA GLU A 52 5.47 -7.06 -20.56
C GLU A 52 6.42 -5.86 -20.43
N ILE A 53 6.84 -5.53 -19.21
CA ILE A 53 7.88 -4.53 -18.96
C ILE A 53 9.23 -5.00 -19.52
N ASP A 54 9.62 -6.24 -19.22
CA ASP A 54 10.90 -6.82 -19.66
C ASP A 54 10.96 -6.94 -21.19
N GLN A 55 9.84 -7.20 -21.84
CA GLN A 55 9.71 -7.26 -23.30
C GLN A 55 9.57 -5.87 -23.95
N GLY A 56 9.44 -4.80 -23.17
CA GLY A 56 9.18 -3.44 -23.67
C GLY A 56 7.81 -3.27 -24.33
N THR A 57 6.86 -4.17 -24.07
CA THR A 57 5.50 -4.14 -24.64
C THR A 57 4.52 -3.36 -23.76
N MET A 58 4.88 -3.08 -22.51
CA MET A 58 4.13 -2.20 -21.60
C MET A 58 4.78 -0.82 -21.48
N VAL A 59 3.98 0.23 -21.69
CA VAL A 59 4.36 1.60 -21.36
C VAL A 59 4.16 1.84 -19.87
N THR A 60 5.24 2.18 -19.17
CA THR A 60 5.19 2.60 -17.77
C THR A 60 5.18 4.13 -17.68
N ALA A 61 4.74 4.64 -16.54
CA ALA A 61 4.84 6.06 -16.21
C ALA A 61 5.45 6.19 -14.82
N ASP A 62 6.24 7.23 -14.62
CA ASP A 62 6.81 7.51 -13.31
C ASP A 62 5.73 7.67 -12.26
N TRP A 63 6.01 7.16 -11.06
CA TRP A 63 5.07 7.17 -9.96
C TRP A 63 4.58 8.59 -9.62
N ASP A 64 5.45 9.60 -9.71
CA ASP A 64 5.05 10.99 -9.48
C ASP A 64 4.01 11.48 -10.48
N VAL A 65 4.14 11.07 -11.76
CA VAL A 65 3.15 11.38 -12.80
C VAL A 65 1.82 10.69 -12.50
N VAL A 66 1.85 9.41 -12.14
CA VAL A 66 0.65 8.64 -11.78
C VAL A 66 -0.03 9.23 -10.55
N ARG A 67 0.73 9.54 -9.50
CA ARG A 67 0.24 10.14 -8.25
C ARG A 67 -0.42 11.50 -8.50
N GLN A 68 0.20 12.37 -9.31
CA GLN A 68 -0.41 13.65 -9.67
C GLN A 68 -1.70 13.48 -10.47
N ARG A 69 -1.74 12.52 -11.42
CA ARG A 69 -2.96 12.20 -12.17
C ARG A 69 -4.07 11.68 -11.26
N ALA A 70 -3.75 10.85 -10.27
CA ALA A 70 -4.73 10.34 -9.31
C ALA A 70 -5.29 11.45 -8.43
N ARG A 71 -4.44 12.32 -7.89
CA ARG A 71 -4.89 13.54 -7.20
C ARG A 71 -5.79 14.39 -8.11
N ARG A 72 -5.47 14.44 -9.42
CA ARG A 72 -6.27 15.11 -10.49
C ARG A 72 -7.67 14.59 -10.56
N ALA A 73 -7.82 13.29 -10.69
CA ALA A 73 -9.12 12.64 -10.74
C ALA A 73 -9.97 12.85 -9.47
N THR A 74 -9.36 12.96 -8.29
CA THR A 74 -10.07 13.02 -7.01
C THR A 74 -10.27 14.43 -6.44
N GLY A 75 -9.87 15.49 -7.17
CA GLY A 75 -10.02 16.88 -6.71
C GLY A 75 -9.05 17.31 -5.60
N LEU A 76 -8.00 16.52 -5.31
CA LEU A 76 -7.02 16.78 -4.26
C LEU A 76 -5.83 17.63 -4.76
N HIS A 77 -6.08 18.74 -5.48
CA HIS A 77 -5.05 19.61 -6.12
C HIS A 77 -4.37 20.62 -5.22
N GLN A 78 -4.77 20.70 -3.95
CA GLN A 78 -4.25 21.71 -3.04
C GLN A 78 -2.84 21.36 -2.55
#